data_AF-A0A2V9RZ17-F1
#
_entry.id   AF-A0A2V9RZ17-F1
#
_cell.length_a   1.000
_cell.length_b   1.000
_cell.length_c   1.000
_cell.angle_alpha   90.00
_cell.angle_beta   90.00
_cell.angle_gamma   90.00
#
_symmetry.space_group_name_H-M   'P 1'
#
loop_
_entity.id
_entity.type
_entity.pdbx_description
1 polymer ?
#
loop_
_entity_poly.entity_id
_entity_poly.type
_entity_poly.pdbx_seq_one_letter_code
_entity_poly.pdbx_strand_id
1 'polypeptide(L)'
;MLRILLKLVPILLLCGCGGGLPESLPAGFLNETRHSDEQLWTIWKTAQQILSQRVDLNPLQRSMSGAKADIHPGDSRALQVKPHQLLVSPEVDVSSSTLFATTGTYRADPTGMIACPQPCNVRYAAAYSWYQRHTTRYAGSWESQGDNFSFILEYEFENHILAALGYSLKWR
;
A
#
# COMPACT_ATOMS: atom_id res chain seq x y z
N MET A 1 -45.94 -9.67 -58.53
CA MET A 1 -45.83 -8.20 -58.42
C MET A 1 -46.10 -7.80 -56.98
N LEU A 2 -45.06 -7.39 -56.23
CA LEU A 2 -45.14 -6.31 -55.23
C LEU A 2 -43.70 -5.95 -54.84
N ARG A 3 -43.22 -4.79 -55.32
CA ARG A 3 -41.89 -4.25 -55.04
C ARG A 3 -41.97 -3.42 -53.77
N ILE A 4 -41.30 -3.84 -52.70
CA ILE A 4 -41.12 -3.02 -51.50
C ILE A 4 -39.76 -2.32 -51.64
N LEU A 5 -39.78 -1.02 -51.97
CA LEU A 5 -38.60 -0.16 -51.94
C LEU A 5 -38.19 0.09 -50.48
N LEU A 6 -37.10 -0.52 -50.03
CA LEU A 6 -36.45 -0.17 -48.78
C LEU A 6 -35.45 0.97 -49.06
N LYS A 7 -35.75 2.17 -48.57
CA LYS A 7 -34.85 3.34 -48.65
C LYS A 7 -33.70 3.15 -47.65
N LEU A 8 -32.47 3.02 -48.15
CA LEU A 8 -31.25 3.03 -47.35
C LEU A 8 -30.92 4.47 -46.91
N VAL A 9 -30.91 4.71 -45.60
CA VAL A 9 -30.39 5.95 -44.98
C VAL A 9 -28.99 5.61 -44.42
N PRO A 10 -27.90 6.27 -44.84
CA PRO A 10 -26.60 6.07 -44.24
C PRO A 10 -26.49 6.96 -43.00
N ILE A 11 -26.50 6.36 -41.82
CA ILE A 11 -26.13 7.04 -40.57
C ILE A 11 -24.60 7.03 -40.50
N LEU A 12 -23.98 8.20 -40.69
CA LEU A 12 -22.56 8.41 -40.37
C LEU A 12 -22.40 8.29 -38.84
N LEU A 13 -21.98 7.12 -38.38
CA LEU A 13 -21.43 6.94 -37.04
C LEU A 13 -19.95 7.37 -37.08
N LEU A 14 -19.70 8.61 -36.65
CA LEU A 14 -18.38 9.07 -36.24
C LEU A 14 -18.00 8.32 -34.95
N CYS A 15 -17.43 7.11 -35.08
CA CYS A 15 -16.68 6.49 -33.99
C CYS A 15 -15.41 7.32 -33.79
N GLY A 16 -15.47 8.30 -32.89
CA GLY A 16 -14.29 8.95 -32.37
C GLY A 16 -13.41 7.93 -31.66
N CYS A 17 -12.22 7.68 -32.21
CA CYS A 17 -11.11 7.08 -31.48
C CYS A 17 -10.61 8.07 -30.43
N GLY A 18 -11.35 8.19 -29.32
CA GLY A 18 -10.86 8.83 -28.10
C GLY A 18 -10.17 7.77 -27.24
N GLY A 19 -8.89 7.52 -27.49
CA GLY A 19 -8.04 6.74 -26.61
C GLY A 19 -7.77 7.50 -25.31
N GLY A 20 -8.77 7.57 -24.44
CA GLY A 20 -8.60 7.97 -23.06
C GLY A 20 -7.93 6.82 -22.31
N LEU A 21 -6.81 7.10 -21.66
CA LEU A 21 -6.22 6.23 -20.64
C LEU A 21 -7.32 5.78 -19.67
N PRO A 22 -7.31 4.51 -19.21
CA PRO A 22 -8.37 4.01 -18.35
C PRO A 22 -8.47 4.88 -17.11
N GLU A 23 -9.72 5.20 -16.78
CA GLU A 23 -10.19 5.89 -15.59
C GLU A 23 -9.32 5.58 -14.37
N SER A 24 -9.01 6.61 -13.58
CA SER A 24 -8.36 6.48 -12.28
C SER A 24 -8.93 5.27 -11.53
N LEU A 25 -8.05 4.31 -11.19
CA LEU A 25 -8.43 3.07 -10.49
C LEU A 25 -9.40 3.38 -9.34
N PRO A 26 -10.47 2.57 -9.14
CA PRO A 26 -11.45 2.85 -8.11
C PRO A 26 -10.81 2.85 -6.72
N ALA A 27 -11.21 3.80 -5.88
CA ALA A 27 -10.71 3.89 -4.52
C ALA A 27 -11.12 2.63 -3.71
N GLY A 28 -10.17 2.01 -3.02
CA GLY A 28 -10.38 0.80 -2.24
C GLY A 28 -9.15 -0.11 -2.20
N PHE A 29 -9.39 -1.32 -1.68
CA PHE A 29 -8.38 -2.35 -1.51
C PHE A 29 -8.69 -3.56 -2.40
N LEU A 30 -7.65 -4.27 -2.81
CA LEU A 30 -7.75 -5.66 -3.22
C LEU A 30 -7.33 -6.49 -2.01
N ASN A 31 -8.31 -6.98 -1.25
CA ASN A 31 -8.08 -7.57 0.07
C ASN A 31 -7.93 -9.09 -0.01
N GLU A 32 -6.73 -9.59 0.26
CA GLU A 32 -6.41 -11.01 0.38
C GLU A 32 -6.12 -11.40 1.85
N THR A 33 -6.54 -10.57 2.79
CA THR A 33 -6.35 -10.78 4.23
C THR A 33 -7.56 -11.50 4.84
N ARG A 34 -7.42 -11.98 6.09
CA ARG A 34 -8.54 -12.48 6.91
C ARG A 34 -9.42 -11.36 7.48
N HIS A 35 -9.01 -10.11 7.34
CA HIS A 35 -9.71 -8.93 7.85
C HIS A 35 -10.68 -8.38 6.80
N SER A 36 -11.71 -7.65 7.24
CA SER A 36 -12.66 -7.03 6.32
C SER A 36 -12.13 -5.72 5.73
N ASP A 37 -12.69 -5.30 4.59
CA ASP A 37 -12.35 -4.02 3.97
C ASP A 37 -12.64 -2.84 4.89
N GLU A 38 -13.67 -2.91 5.74
CA GLU A 38 -13.97 -1.89 6.73
C GLU A 38 -12.86 -1.75 7.77
N GLN A 39 -12.24 -2.87 8.16
CA GLN A 39 -11.08 -2.86 9.07
C GLN A 39 -9.88 -2.21 8.37
N LEU A 40 -9.59 -2.57 7.11
CA LEU A 40 -8.53 -1.94 6.32
C LEU A 40 -8.76 -0.43 6.16
N TRP A 41 -9.99 0.00 5.89
CA TRP A 41 -10.35 1.42 5.82
C TRP A 41 -10.18 2.15 7.16
N THR A 42 -10.45 1.47 8.27
CA THR A 42 -10.23 2.03 9.60
C THR A 42 -8.74 2.29 9.82
N ILE A 43 -7.89 1.30 9.53
CA ILE A 43 -6.43 1.43 9.64
C ILE A 43 -5.90 2.53 8.71
N TRP A 44 -6.39 2.60 7.46
CA TRP A 44 -6.02 3.66 6.52
C TRP A 44 -6.35 5.05 7.06
N LYS A 45 -7.56 5.24 7.60
CA LYS A 45 -7.96 6.54 8.19
C LYS A 45 -7.11 6.89 9.40
N THR A 46 -6.71 5.92 10.22
CA THR A 46 -5.77 6.15 11.32
C THR A 46 -4.43 6.64 10.79
N ALA A 47 -3.86 5.98 9.78
CA ALA A 47 -2.62 6.43 9.12
C ALA A 47 -2.74 7.86 8.56
N GLN A 48 -3.87 8.19 7.91
CA GLN A 48 -4.13 9.56 7.45
C GLN A 48 -4.15 10.58 8.60
N GLN A 49 -4.80 10.23 9.71
CA GLN A 49 -4.89 11.10 10.89
C GLN A 49 -3.51 11.32 11.52
N ILE A 50 -2.71 10.26 11.68
CA ILE A 50 -1.35 10.35 12.22
C ILE A 50 -0.51 11.30 11.36
N LEU A 51 -0.47 11.06 10.04
CA LEU A 51 0.30 11.89 9.13
C LEU A 51 -0.19 13.34 9.06
N SER A 52 -1.50 13.57 9.29
CA SER A 52 -2.04 14.94 9.38
C SER A 52 -1.56 15.71 10.62
N GLN A 53 -1.04 15.02 11.62
CA GLN A 53 -0.54 15.61 12.87
C GLN A 53 0.99 15.71 12.89
N ARG A 54 1.68 14.68 12.38
CA ARG A 54 3.14 14.60 12.40
C ARG A 54 3.66 13.68 11.31
N VAL A 55 4.77 14.07 10.67
CA VAL A 55 5.47 13.23 9.69
C VAL A 55 6.88 12.94 10.19
N ASP A 56 7.21 11.65 10.36
CA ASP A 56 8.54 11.18 10.72
C ASP A 56 9.16 10.43 9.53
N LEU A 57 10.24 10.97 8.96
CA LEU A 57 10.82 10.52 7.69
C LEU A 57 12.06 9.64 7.83
N ASN A 58 12.62 9.50 9.04
CA ASN A 58 13.86 8.74 9.21
C ASN A 58 13.93 7.78 10.41
N PRO A 59 12.84 7.12 10.84
CA PRO A 59 12.88 6.21 11.99
C PRO A 59 13.94 5.09 11.83
N LEU A 60 14.11 4.52 10.62
CA LEU A 60 15.13 3.48 10.39
C LEU A 60 16.55 4.03 10.47
N GLN A 61 16.81 5.18 9.86
CA GLN A 61 18.14 5.80 9.90
C GLN A 61 18.56 6.09 11.35
N ARG A 62 17.63 6.55 12.19
CA ARG A 62 17.87 6.74 13.62
C ARG A 62 18.23 5.44 14.32
N SER A 63 17.48 4.36 14.06
CA SER A 63 17.72 3.06 14.68
C SER A 63 19.07 2.46 14.26
N MET A 64 19.43 2.59 12.99
CA MET A 64 20.63 1.97 12.43
C MET A 64 21.92 2.75 12.71
N SER A 65 21.86 4.08 12.72
CA SER A 65 23.05 4.94 12.73
C SER A 65 23.05 6.03 13.80
N GLY A 66 21.99 6.11 14.61
CA GLY A 66 21.85 7.16 15.63
C GLY A 66 21.67 8.56 15.03
N ALA A 67 21.19 8.65 13.78
CA ALA A 67 20.95 9.94 13.11
C ALA A 67 20.00 10.84 13.91
N LYS A 68 20.09 12.15 13.70
CA LYS A 68 19.13 13.10 14.26
C LYS A 68 17.74 12.85 13.67
N ALA A 69 16.70 13.01 14.48
CA ALA A 69 15.32 12.89 14.03
C ALA A 69 14.97 13.90 12.94
N ASP A 70 14.43 13.38 11.84
CA ASP A 70 13.87 14.12 10.71
C ASP A 70 12.35 14.08 10.80
N ILE A 71 11.83 15.02 11.57
CA ILE A 71 10.42 15.06 11.96
C ILE A 71 9.86 16.42 11.59
N HIS A 72 8.77 16.40 10.83
CA HIS A 72 8.06 17.57 10.36
C HIS A 72 6.68 17.71 11.03
N PRO A 73 6.09 18.92 10.98
CA PRO A 73 4.66 19.08 11.23
C PRO A 73 3.84 18.17 10.31
N GLY A 74 2.62 17.84 10.74
CA GLY A 74 1.71 17.03 9.94
C GLY A 74 1.34 17.63 8.59
N ASP A 75 1.01 16.77 7.63
CA ASP A 75 0.56 17.14 6.29
C ASP A 75 -0.94 16.86 6.14
N SER A 76 -1.75 17.93 6.14
CA SER A 76 -3.22 17.82 6.02
C SER A 76 -3.68 17.22 4.69
N ARG A 77 -2.84 17.22 3.65
CA ARG A 77 -3.14 16.55 2.38
C ARG A 77 -3.29 15.03 2.54
N ALA A 78 -2.67 14.44 3.58
CA ALA A 78 -2.81 13.02 3.90
C ALA A 78 -4.27 12.59 4.03
N LEU A 79 -5.14 13.45 4.60
CA LEU A 79 -6.57 13.19 4.80
C LEU A 79 -7.35 13.01 3.49
N GLN A 80 -6.80 13.43 2.36
CA GLN A 80 -7.45 13.34 1.04
C GLN A 80 -6.91 12.19 0.19
N VAL A 81 -5.81 11.56 0.59
CA VAL A 81 -5.21 10.45 -0.16
C VAL A 81 -6.09 9.20 -0.04
N LYS A 82 -6.46 8.63 -1.18
CA LYS A 82 -7.25 7.39 -1.24
C LYS A 82 -6.36 6.21 -1.64
N PRO A 83 -6.60 5.01 -1.09
CA PRO A 83 -6.04 3.79 -1.64
C PRO A 83 -6.73 3.55 -2.99
N HIS A 84 -5.99 3.30 -4.07
CA HIS A 84 -6.55 3.07 -5.40
C HIS A 84 -6.28 1.63 -5.82
N GLN A 85 -7.20 0.72 -5.49
CA GLN A 85 -7.02 -0.74 -5.64
C GLN A 85 -5.72 -1.23 -4.99
N LEU A 86 -5.42 -0.76 -3.77
CA LEU A 86 -4.22 -1.17 -3.05
C LEU A 86 -4.33 -2.64 -2.67
N LEU A 87 -3.47 -3.50 -3.22
CA LEU A 87 -3.43 -4.92 -2.87
C LEU A 87 -2.85 -5.09 -1.47
N VAL A 88 -3.58 -5.77 -0.59
CA VAL A 88 -3.14 -6.10 0.78
C VAL A 88 -3.14 -7.61 0.92
N SER A 89 -1.95 -8.21 1.05
CA SER A 89 -1.79 -9.66 0.94
C SER A 89 -0.80 -10.24 1.97
N PRO A 90 -1.10 -11.39 2.57
CA PRO A 90 -0.15 -12.09 3.43
C PRO A 90 0.92 -12.80 2.58
N GLU A 91 2.13 -12.90 3.14
CA GLU A 91 3.25 -13.65 2.62
C GLU A 91 3.66 -14.74 3.62
N VAL A 92 4.23 -15.84 3.11
CA VAL A 92 4.71 -16.92 3.98
C VAL A 92 5.77 -16.38 4.94
N ASP A 93 5.66 -16.74 6.23
CA ASP A 93 6.66 -16.37 7.23
C ASP A 93 8.01 -16.99 6.84
N VAL A 94 8.97 -16.15 6.48
CA VAL A 94 10.34 -16.56 6.22
C VAL A 94 11.28 -15.75 7.10
N SER A 95 12.26 -16.41 7.71
CA SER A 95 13.33 -15.67 8.39
C SER A 95 14.12 -14.89 7.34
N SER A 96 14.67 -13.72 7.72
CA SER A 96 15.49 -12.90 6.82
C SER A 96 16.68 -13.67 6.24
N SER A 97 17.24 -14.61 7.01
CA SER A 97 18.31 -15.51 6.55
C SER A 97 17.83 -16.53 5.52
N THR A 98 16.65 -17.12 5.70
CA THR A 98 16.05 -18.06 4.73
C THR A 98 15.63 -17.34 3.46
N LEU A 99 15.07 -16.14 3.55
CA LEU A 99 14.73 -15.32 2.38
C LEU A 99 15.97 -14.97 1.56
N PHE A 100 17.05 -14.54 2.23
CA PHE A 100 18.33 -14.26 1.60
C PHE A 100 18.95 -15.51 0.94
N ALA A 101 19.00 -16.63 1.67
CA ALA A 101 19.55 -17.89 1.17
C ALA A 101 18.76 -18.47 -0.02
N THR A 102 17.43 -18.28 -0.05
CA THR A 102 16.55 -18.85 -1.08
C THR A 102 16.51 -18.00 -2.36
N THR A 103 16.57 -16.67 -2.22
CA THR A 103 16.38 -15.75 -3.35
C THR A 103 17.67 -15.13 -3.86
N GLY A 104 18.80 -15.30 -3.15
CA GLY A 104 20.06 -14.61 -3.44
C GLY A 104 19.95 -13.08 -3.31
N THR A 105 18.80 -12.58 -2.87
CA THR A 105 18.49 -11.17 -2.78
C THR A 105 18.52 -10.81 -1.30
N TYR A 106 19.44 -9.94 -0.90
CA TYR A 106 19.26 -9.18 0.34
C TYR A 106 18.10 -8.24 0.04
N ARG A 107 16.87 -8.57 0.47
CA ARG A 107 15.80 -7.57 0.43
C ARG A 107 16.14 -6.53 1.48
N ALA A 108 16.99 -5.58 1.08
CA ALA A 108 17.58 -4.56 1.94
C ALA A 108 16.52 -3.72 2.64
N ASP A 109 15.37 -3.53 2.01
CA ASP A 109 14.37 -2.59 2.49
C ASP A 109 13.00 -3.29 2.52
N PRO A 110 12.67 -3.99 3.62
CA PRO A 110 11.30 -3.83 4.09
C PRO A 110 11.05 -2.32 4.21
N THR A 111 9.91 -1.84 3.72
CA THR A 111 9.53 -0.43 3.86
C THR A 111 9.30 -0.03 5.31
N GLY A 112 9.36 -1.00 6.22
CA GLY A 112 9.62 -0.85 7.65
C GLY A 112 10.00 -2.19 8.30
N MET A 113 10.89 -2.14 9.30
CA MET A 113 11.04 -3.24 10.27
C MET A 113 10.22 -2.90 11.50
N ILE A 114 9.25 -3.74 11.83
CA ILE A 114 8.41 -3.52 13.01
C ILE A 114 8.78 -4.54 14.08
N ALA A 115 8.96 -4.04 15.30
CA ALA A 115 9.21 -4.88 16.46
C ALA A 115 8.04 -5.85 16.62
N CYS A 116 8.34 -7.14 16.61
CA CYS A 116 7.32 -8.17 16.74
C CYS A 116 7.08 -8.36 18.24
N PRO A 117 5.91 -7.96 18.79
CA PRO A 117 5.69 -8.21 20.21
C PRO A 117 5.46 -9.70 20.41
N GLN A 118 5.85 -10.19 21.58
CA GLN A 118 5.75 -11.60 21.91
C GLN A 118 4.29 -12.07 21.77
N PRO A 119 4.02 -13.25 21.19
CA PRO A 119 4.93 -14.39 21.01
C PRO A 119 5.37 -14.61 19.55
N CYS A 120 5.98 -13.62 18.89
CA CYS A 120 6.71 -13.89 17.64
C CYS A 120 8.01 -14.66 17.89
N ASN A 121 8.30 -15.64 17.03
CA ASN A 121 9.59 -16.34 16.97
C ASN A 121 10.75 -15.47 16.41
N VAL A 122 10.48 -14.21 16.08
CA VAL A 122 11.46 -13.25 15.54
C VAL A 122 11.35 -11.93 16.30
N ARG A 123 12.48 -11.24 16.51
CA ARG A 123 12.53 -9.94 17.22
C ARG A 123 11.91 -8.80 16.41
N TYR A 124 12.00 -8.90 15.10
CA TYR A 124 11.47 -7.96 14.13
C TYR A 124 10.90 -8.77 12.98
N ALA A 125 9.84 -8.29 12.36
CA ALA A 125 9.42 -8.82 11.08
C ALA A 125 9.21 -7.71 10.05
N ALA A 126 9.33 -8.14 8.80
CA ALA A 126 9.43 -7.29 7.65
C ALA A 126 8.04 -7.04 7.05
N ALA A 127 7.73 -5.78 6.79
CA ALA A 127 6.60 -5.39 5.96
C ALA A 127 7.12 -4.73 4.67
N TYR A 128 6.40 -4.91 3.57
CA TYR A 128 6.85 -4.51 2.25
C TYR A 128 5.74 -3.79 1.49
N SER A 129 5.93 -2.51 1.25
CA SER A 129 5.15 -1.72 0.30
C SER A 129 5.87 -1.65 -1.04
N TRP A 130 5.14 -1.94 -2.11
CA TRP A 130 5.60 -1.77 -3.48
C TRP A 130 4.75 -0.71 -4.16
N TYR A 131 5.29 0.50 -4.27
CA TYR A 131 4.55 1.66 -4.78
C TYR A 131 4.26 1.57 -6.29
N GLN A 132 5.17 1.01 -7.10
CA GLN A 132 4.94 0.84 -8.55
C GLN A 132 3.75 -0.09 -8.88
N ARG A 133 3.43 -1.02 -7.98
CA ARG A 133 2.33 -1.98 -8.14
C ARG A 133 1.17 -1.76 -7.17
N HIS A 134 1.22 -0.68 -6.38
CA HIS A 134 0.29 -0.41 -5.28
C HIS A 134 -0.02 -1.69 -4.49
N THR A 135 0.99 -2.23 -3.82
CA THR A 135 0.84 -3.45 -3.02
C THR A 135 1.45 -3.25 -1.63
N THR A 136 0.82 -3.83 -0.61
CA THR A 136 1.33 -4.02 0.76
C THR A 136 1.33 -5.51 1.08
N ARG A 137 2.49 -6.01 1.48
CA ARG A 137 2.70 -7.40 1.90
C ARG A 137 3.23 -7.47 3.32
N TYR A 138 2.79 -8.49 4.05
CA TYR A 138 3.12 -8.67 5.46
C TYR A 138 3.25 -10.16 5.81
N ALA A 139 3.89 -10.49 6.92
CA ALA A 139 4.08 -11.88 7.34
C ALA A 139 2.75 -12.52 7.77
N GLY A 140 2.38 -13.65 7.18
CA GLY A 140 1.07 -14.30 7.39
C GLY A 140 0.77 -14.67 8.84
N SER A 141 1.79 -14.94 9.67
CA SER A 141 1.61 -15.14 11.12
C SER A 141 0.90 -13.97 11.80
N TRP A 142 1.04 -12.75 11.29
CA TRP A 142 0.50 -11.55 11.92
C TRP A 142 -1.03 -11.45 11.88
N GLU A 143 -1.70 -12.11 10.94
CA GLU A 143 -3.18 -12.15 10.92
C GLU A 143 -3.79 -12.78 12.18
N SER A 144 -2.98 -13.56 12.91
CA SER A 144 -3.39 -14.23 14.15
C SER A 144 -2.93 -13.49 15.41
N GLN A 145 -2.15 -12.42 15.29
CA GLN A 145 -1.50 -11.74 16.41
C GLN A 145 -2.19 -10.44 16.85
N GLY A 146 -3.51 -10.44 16.96
CA GLY A 146 -4.28 -9.34 17.54
C GLY A 146 -3.92 -7.97 16.95
N ASP A 147 -3.63 -6.99 17.81
CA ASP A 147 -3.39 -5.60 17.42
C ASP A 147 -2.14 -5.39 16.55
N ASN A 148 -1.22 -6.36 16.49
CA ASN A 148 0.02 -6.25 15.71
C ASN A 148 -0.25 -6.06 14.22
N PHE A 149 -1.26 -6.76 13.70
CA PHE A 149 -1.68 -6.61 12.32
C PHE A 149 -2.00 -5.15 11.97
N SER A 150 -2.76 -4.48 12.84
CA SER A 150 -3.16 -3.10 12.65
C SER A 150 -1.98 -2.14 12.69
N PHE A 151 -1.05 -2.30 13.64
CA PHE A 151 0.14 -1.44 13.73
C PHE A 151 1.04 -1.55 12.49
N ILE A 152 1.22 -2.75 11.97
CA ILE A 152 2.02 -2.97 10.77
C ILE A 152 1.36 -2.35 9.54
N LEU A 153 0.08 -2.63 9.34
CA LEU A 153 -0.61 -2.09 8.18
C LEU A 153 -0.76 -0.57 8.26
N GLU A 154 -0.92 -0.01 9.45
CA GLU A 154 -0.91 1.44 9.67
C GLU A 154 0.39 2.04 9.13
N TYR A 155 1.54 1.51 9.55
CA TYR A 155 2.84 1.98 9.08
C TYR A 155 2.99 1.91 7.56
N GLU A 156 2.55 0.79 6.96
CA GLU A 156 2.61 0.61 5.51
C GLU A 156 1.64 1.52 4.76
N PHE A 157 0.45 1.77 5.30
CA PHE A 157 -0.49 2.71 4.73
C PHE A 157 0.01 4.15 4.83
N GLU A 158 0.65 4.53 5.93
CA GLU A 158 1.32 5.80 6.02
C GLU A 158 2.38 5.94 4.91
N ASN A 159 3.17 4.89 4.65
CA ASN A 159 4.16 4.88 3.58
C ASN A 159 3.52 5.09 2.20
N HIS A 160 2.41 4.40 1.88
CA HIS A 160 1.70 4.64 0.62
C HIS A 160 1.16 6.07 0.52
N ILE A 161 0.64 6.63 1.61
CA ILE A 161 0.16 8.01 1.66
C ILE A 161 1.30 9.00 1.42
N LEU A 162 2.42 8.85 2.12
CA LEU A 162 3.59 9.72 1.96
C LEU A 162 4.21 9.61 0.56
N ALA A 163 4.30 8.40 -0.01
CA ALA A 163 4.70 8.21 -1.41
C ALA A 163 3.76 8.98 -2.37
N ALA A 164 2.45 8.87 -2.18
CA ALA A 164 1.47 9.59 -2.99
C ALA A 164 1.58 11.12 -2.85
N LEU A 165 2.01 11.61 -1.70
CA LEU A 165 2.28 13.03 -1.43
C LEU A 165 3.66 13.50 -1.93
N GLY A 166 4.50 12.59 -2.45
CA GLY A 166 5.81 12.90 -3.03
C GLY A 166 6.98 12.90 -2.03
N TYR A 167 6.79 12.35 -0.83
CA TYR A 167 7.88 12.22 0.14
C TYR A 167 8.87 11.13 -0.26
N SER A 168 10.13 11.33 0.12
CA SER A 168 11.15 10.28 0.06
C SER A 168 10.98 9.32 1.23
N LEU A 169 10.87 8.03 0.93
CA LEU A 169 10.71 6.96 1.91
C LEU A 169 12.02 6.21 2.18
N LYS A 170 13.16 6.74 1.72
CA LYS A 170 14.47 6.09 1.82
C LYS A 170 14.83 5.60 3.22
N TRP A 171 14.33 6.27 4.26
CA TRP A 171 14.65 5.99 5.67
C TRP A 171 13.42 5.72 6.53
N ARG A 172 12.26 5.52 5.90
CA ARG A 172 11.04 5.02 6.52
C ARG A 172 11.14 3.51 6.64
#